data_AF-A0A7S4SHT0-F1
#
_entry.id   AF-A0A7S4SHT0-F1
#
_cell.length_a   1.000
_cell.length_b   1.000
_cell.length_c   1.000
_cell.angle_alpha   90.00
_cell.angle_beta   90.00
_cell.angle_gamma   90.00
#
_symmetry.space_group_name_H-M   'P 1'
#
loop_
_entity.id
_entity.type
_entity.pdbx_description
1 polymer ?
#
loop_
_entity_poly.entity_id
_entity_poly.type
_entity_poly.pdbx_seq_one_letter_code
_entity_poly.pdbx_strand_id
1 'polypeptide(L)'
;MTAPKKYIKVNGVMKLNPAYKRWREAQGGQPASTTNNQALPIISSMQDYEALNDSMASYGEPEVALAESTNATIEIMQEPDISIEAGMSPDTMVDELGDILIKYEVPIGLMNKLMGLNEFHVLEFLIDDSGSMNIGRPISRWQEAQSRLKEMIEVLAYVPFNQVEIIFLNRSDRVSLQRQGRHPKSFMDDAYRQIDAAFVRPPSGTTPVLEKLQNSILSNQHINIARWFFGDGLPNGGLIAQREITKLLVNRPNPEMNPMTFISCTEDNDQVEWMKDCEEIAPYCSESDDFKEEANEVLRDQGAALPYSQGFHLIGMLVAAMNPEDLDAMDESVPFTKVTLDNLLGVEHNEESYRYYFTCFEEAQRKRSVIGASDQLKKAIKWNYDEFLRATTASQIPVVRDFQFRIKQIG
;
A
#
# COMPACT_ATOMS: atom_id res chain seq x y z
N MET A 1 -5.14 29.02 21.44
CA MET A 1 -6.18 29.08 20.39
C MET A 1 -6.90 27.75 20.40
N THR A 2 -8.22 27.73 20.27
CA THR A 2 -9.00 26.47 20.13
C THR A 2 -8.69 25.81 18.79
N ALA A 3 -8.58 24.48 18.75
CA ALA A 3 -8.34 23.75 17.50
C ALA A 3 -9.54 23.94 16.54
N PRO A 4 -9.30 24.24 15.25
CA PRO A 4 -10.36 24.23 14.24
C PRO A 4 -10.98 22.82 14.09
N LYS A 5 -12.22 22.71 13.59
CA LYS A 5 -12.79 21.42 13.22
C LYS A 5 -11.92 20.71 12.18
N LYS A 6 -11.71 19.39 12.31
CA LYS A 6 -10.90 18.60 11.37
C LYS A 6 -11.52 18.56 9.98
N TYR A 7 -12.83 18.34 9.88
CA TYR A 7 -13.54 18.23 8.60
C TYR A 7 -14.57 19.35 8.39
N ILE A 8 -14.73 19.79 7.15
CA ILE A 8 -15.71 20.80 6.73
C ILE A 8 -16.39 20.38 5.42
N LYS A 9 -17.57 20.93 5.16
CA LYS A 9 -18.29 20.71 3.91
C LYS A 9 -17.93 21.77 2.86
N VAL A 10 -17.49 21.34 1.68
CA VAL A 10 -17.15 22.21 0.54
C VAL A 10 -17.90 21.70 -0.69
N ASN A 11 -18.88 22.48 -1.17
CA ASN A 11 -19.73 22.14 -2.32
C ASN A 11 -20.37 20.74 -2.21
N GLY A 12 -21.00 20.43 -1.09
CA GLY A 12 -21.67 19.13 -0.94
C GLY A 12 -20.78 17.99 -0.44
N VAL A 13 -19.45 18.14 -0.51
CA VAL A 13 -18.49 17.07 -0.20
C VAL A 13 -17.73 17.39 1.08
N MET A 14 -17.60 16.40 1.98
CA MET A 14 -16.76 16.51 3.16
C MET A 14 -15.29 16.52 2.78
N LYS A 15 -14.50 17.41 3.40
CA LYS A 15 -13.06 17.55 3.14
C LYS A 15 -12.29 17.85 4.41
N LEU A 16 -10.99 17.58 4.39
CA LEU A 16 -10.06 18.05 5.43
C LEU A 16 -10.05 19.58 5.44
N ASN A 17 -10.21 20.17 6.62
CA ASN A 17 -10.25 21.61 6.80
C ASN A 17 -8.83 22.21 6.64
N PRO A 18 -8.61 23.11 5.67
CA PRO A 18 -7.31 23.76 5.50
C PRO A 18 -6.84 24.54 6.74
N ALA A 19 -7.77 25.07 7.54
CA ALA A 19 -7.45 25.75 8.79
C ALA A 19 -6.94 24.77 9.87
N TYR A 20 -7.50 23.56 9.93
CA TYR A 20 -7.02 22.50 10.81
C TYR A 20 -5.61 22.04 10.41
N LYS A 21 -5.38 21.84 9.11
CA LYS A 21 -4.06 21.47 8.56
C LYS A 21 -2.98 22.48 8.99
N ARG A 22 -3.20 23.78 8.75
CA ARG A 22 -2.28 24.85 9.19
C ARG A 22 -2.10 24.90 10.72
N TRP A 23 -3.18 24.69 11.47
CA TRP A 23 -3.12 24.68 12.93
C TRP A 23 -2.23 23.54 13.45
N ARG A 24 -2.37 22.33 12.88
CA ARG A 24 -1.54 21.16 13.21
C ARG A 24 -0.07 21.39 12.83
N GLU A 25 0.20 21.90 11.63
CA GLU A 25 1.56 22.23 11.18
C GLU A 25 2.24 23.25 12.10
N ALA A 26 1.47 24.24 12.59
CA ALA A 26 1.97 25.23 13.54
C ALA A 26 2.28 24.68 14.94
N GLN A 27 1.82 23.47 15.30
CA GLN A 27 2.20 22.81 16.56
C GLN A 27 3.58 22.14 16.51
N GLY A 28 4.33 22.26 15.40
CA GLY A 28 5.72 21.81 15.31
C GLY A 28 5.88 20.33 14.91
N GLY A 29 5.02 19.83 14.03
CA GLY A 29 5.06 18.45 13.51
C GLY A 29 5.38 18.34 12.01
N GLN A 30 5.43 17.10 11.54
CA GLN A 30 5.35 16.71 10.11
C GLN A 30 4.16 17.40 9.41
N PRO A 31 4.16 17.53 8.05
CA PRO A 31 3.02 18.06 7.32
C PRO A 31 1.72 17.40 7.81
N ALA A 32 0.70 18.21 8.08
CA ALA A 32 -0.53 17.65 8.68
C ALA A 32 -1.37 16.85 7.68
N SER A 33 -0.99 16.87 6.40
CA SER A 33 -1.37 15.83 5.44
C SER A 33 -0.46 15.82 4.21
N THR A 34 -0.13 14.64 3.69
CA THR A 34 0.53 14.45 2.39
C THR A 34 -0.44 14.49 1.21
N THR A 35 -1.76 14.54 1.47
CA THR A 35 -2.78 14.59 0.41
C THR A 35 -3.02 15.99 -0.14
N ASN A 36 -3.61 16.03 -1.35
CA ASN A 36 -4.02 17.26 -2.01
C ASN A 36 -5.35 17.80 -1.42
N ASN A 37 -5.59 19.12 -1.52
CA ASN A 37 -6.78 19.75 -0.90
C ASN A 37 -8.13 19.39 -1.57
N GLN A 38 -8.12 18.69 -2.70
CA GLN A 38 -9.31 18.22 -3.38
C GLN A 38 -9.75 16.83 -2.93
N ALA A 39 -8.87 16.09 -2.24
CA ALA A 39 -9.12 14.73 -1.82
C ALA A 39 -10.31 14.59 -0.86
N LEU A 40 -10.92 13.41 -0.89
CA LEU A 40 -11.85 12.93 0.14
C LEU A 40 -11.13 12.86 1.50
N PRO A 41 -11.87 12.88 2.62
CA PRO A 41 -11.25 12.86 3.94
C PRO A 41 -10.61 11.50 4.21
N ILE A 42 -9.41 11.51 4.78
CA ILE A 42 -8.82 10.33 5.41
C ILE A 42 -9.40 10.21 6.82
N ILE A 43 -9.95 9.04 7.11
CA ILE A 43 -10.38 8.64 8.45
C ILE A 43 -9.38 7.58 8.92
N SER A 44 -8.49 7.92 9.84
CA SER A 44 -7.43 7.01 10.29
C SER A 44 -7.74 6.32 11.62
N SER A 45 -8.75 6.78 12.34
CA SER A 45 -9.12 6.23 13.64
C SER A 45 -10.61 6.43 13.95
N MET A 46 -11.07 5.84 15.05
CA MET A 46 -12.42 6.07 15.55
C MET A 46 -12.66 7.52 16.01
N GLN A 47 -11.64 8.19 16.53
CA GLN A 47 -11.74 9.63 16.87
C GLN A 47 -11.90 10.50 15.62
N ASP A 48 -11.27 10.12 14.50
CA ASP A 48 -11.48 10.79 13.21
C ASP A 48 -12.89 10.54 12.68
N TYR A 49 -13.40 9.32 12.83
CA TYR A 49 -14.75 8.95 12.45
C TYR A 49 -15.80 9.74 13.24
N GLU A 50 -15.65 9.83 14.56
CA GLU A 50 -16.47 10.68 15.42
C GLU A 50 -16.41 12.16 14.99
N ALA A 51 -15.21 12.69 14.72
CA ALA A 51 -15.03 14.06 14.27
C ALA A 51 -15.67 14.33 12.89
N LEU A 52 -15.70 13.34 11.99
CA LEU A 52 -16.42 13.42 10.71
C LEU A 52 -17.93 13.54 10.97
N ASN A 53 -18.48 12.66 11.81
CA ASN A 53 -19.91 12.62 12.11
C ASN A 53 -20.39 13.84 12.91
N ASP A 54 -19.59 14.37 13.83
CA ASP A 54 -19.86 15.66 14.49
C ASP A 54 -19.95 16.82 13.49
N SER A 55 -19.11 16.79 12.45
CA SER A 55 -19.19 17.75 11.36
C SER A 55 -20.46 17.54 10.54
N MET A 56 -20.81 16.31 10.16
CA MET A 56 -22.05 15.99 9.42
C MET A 56 -23.30 16.44 10.18
N ALA A 57 -23.39 16.13 11.48
CA ALA A 57 -24.48 16.54 12.35
C ALA A 57 -24.63 18.07 12.39
N SER A 58 -23.51 18.81 12.38
CA SER A 58 -23.55 20.28 12.35
C SER A 58 -24.08 20.88 11.03
N TYR A 59 -24.15 20.09 9.97
CA TYR A 59 -24.80 20.44 8.70
C TYR A 59 -26.22 19.85 8.57
N GLY A 60 -26.72 19.14 9.59
CA GLY A 60 -28.04 18.50 9.57
C GLY A 60 -28.10 17.24 8.69
N GLU A 61 -26.97 16.59 8.46
CA GLU A 61 -26.86 15.39 7.64
C GLU A 61 -26.88 14.12 8.50
N PRO A 62 -27.34 12.98 7.95
CA PRO A 62 -27.27 11.71 8.66
C PRO A 62 -25.81 11.32 8.93
N GLU A 63 -25.64 10.50 9.96
CA GLU A 63 -24.38 9.85 10.28
C GLU A 63 -23.88 9.02 9.10
N VAL A 64 -22.57 9.08 8.84
CA VAL A 64 -21.90 8.22 7.86
C VAL A 64 -21.59 6.90 8.55
N ALA A 65 -22.05 5.79 8.01
CA ALA A 65 -21.71 4.46 8.54
C ALA A 65 -20.25 4.09 8.22
N LEU A 66 -19.61 3.30 9.07
CA LEU A 66 -18.39 2.59 8.71
C LEU A 66 -18.69 1.56 7.62
N ALA A 67 -17.73 1.32 6.73
CA ALA A 67 -17.86 0.26 5.75
C ALA A 67 -17.94 -1.11 6.45
N GLU A 68 -18.70 -2.05 5.87
CA GLU A 68 -18.90 -3.40 6.43
C GLU A 68 -17.56 -4.09 6.75
N SER A 69 -16.59 -4.02 5.84
CA SER A 69 -15.25 -4.59 6.03
C SER A 69 -14.48 -3.97 7.19
N THR A 70 -14.70 -2.67 7.46
CA THR A 70 -14.06 -1.95 8.57
C THR A 70 -14.69 -2.37 9.90
N ASN A 71 -16.02 -2.45 9.96
CA ASN A 71 -16.72 -2.97 11.15
C ASN A 71 -16.25 -4.38 11.49
N ALA A 72 -16.24 -5.29 10.50
CA ALA A 72 -15.79 -6.66 10.70
C ALA A 72 -14.34 -6.72 11.19
N THR A 73 -13.46 -5.87 10.66
CA THR A 73 -12.06 -5.83 11.09
C THR A 73 -11.91 -5.34 12.53
N ILE A 74 -12.65 -4.30 12.93
CA ILE A 74 -12.65 -3.80 14.30
C ILE A 74 -13.13 -4.88 15.27
N GLU A 75 -14.18 -5.62 14.90
CA GLU A 75 -14.68 -6.75 15.69
C GLU A 75 -13.62 -7.85 15.85
N ILE A 76 -12.97 -8.27 14.75
CA ILE A 76 -11.89 -9.28 14.77
C ILE A 76 -10.73 -8.81 15.65
N MET A 77 -10.34 -7.54 15.57
CA MET A 77 -9.24 -6.99 16.35
C MET A 77 -9.52 -6.95 17.86
N GLN A 78 -10.79 -6.90 18.25
CA GLN A 78 -11.23 -6.96 19.63
C GLN A 78 -11.35 -8.40 20.15
N GLU A 79 -11.17 -9.41 19.30
CA GLU A 79 -11.13 -10.80 19.75
C GLU A 79 -9.88 -11.05 20.62
N PRO A 80 -10.02 -11.66 21.82
CA PRO A 80 -8.91 -11.85 22.74
C PRO A 80 -7.70 -12.56 22.13
N ASP A 81 -7.93 -13.56 21.27
CA ASP A 81 -6.85 -14.36 20.68
C ASP A 81 -5.98 -13.51 19.74
N ILE A 82 -6.61 -12.64 18.94
CA ILE A 82 -5.94 -11.71 18.03
C ILE A 82 -5.14 -10.66 18.80
N SER A 83 -5.75 -10.08 19.84
CA SER A 83 -5.06 -9.06 20.65
C SER A 83 -3.86 -9.66 21.40
N ILE A 84 -4.01 -10.86 21.96
CA ILE A 84 -2.93 -11.59 22.65
C ILE A 84 -1.79 -11.91 21.68
N GLU A 85 -2.10 -12.38 20.47
CA GLU A 85 -1.11 -12.64 19.42
C GLU A 85 -0.34 -11.35 19.07
N ALA A 86 -1.05 -10.23 18.98
CA ALA A 86 -0.46 -8.91 18.75
C ALA A 86 0.29 -8.34 19.98
N GLY A 87 0.25 -9.00 21.14
CA GLY A 87 0.90 -8.58 22.38
C GLY A 87 0.20 -7.41 23.08
N MET A 88 -1.09 -7.22 22.82
CA MET A 88 -1.91 -6.12 23.34
C MET A 88 -3.16 -6.65 24.06
N SER A 89 -3.83 -5.78 24.81
CA SER A 89 -5.18 -6.07 25.31
C SER A 89 -6.23 -5.67 24.26
N PRO A 90 -7.41 -6.32 24.22
CA PRO A 90 -8.49 -5.92 23.32
C PRO A 90 -8.84 -4.43 23.42
N ASP A 91 -8.86 -3.89 24.65
CA ASP A 91 -9.20 -2.50 24.93
C ASP A 91 -8.19 -1.50 24.34
N THR A 92 -6.91 -1.89 24.23
CA THR A 92 -5.83 -0.98 23.78
C THR A 92 -5.45 -1.16 22.31
N MET A 93 -5.81 -2.29 21.70
CA MET A 93 -5.35 -2.66 20.37
C MET A 93 -5.85 -1.69 19.28
N VAL A 94 -7.14 -1.33 19.32
CA VAL A 94 -7.72 -0.39 18.35
C VAL A 94 -7.16 1.02 18.52
N ASP A 95 -6.94 1.45 19.76
CA ASP A 95 -6.39 2.78 20.05
C ASP A 95 -4.91 2.89 19.63
N GLU A 96 -4.07 1.93 20.01
CA GLU A 96 -2.65 1.96 19.66
C GLU A 96 -2.41 1.74 18.15
N LEU A 97 -3.20 0.90 17.48
CA LEU A 97 -3.15 0.84 16.01
C LEU A 97 -3.64 2.16 15.41
N GLY A 98 -4.73 2.73 15.92
CA GLY A 98 -5.25 4.03 15.49
C GLY A 98 -4.20 5.14 15.55
N ASP A 99 -3.36 5.16 16.59
CA ASP A 99 -2.24 6.12 16.69
C ASP A 99 -1.22 5.96 15.55
N ILE A 100 -0.92 4.72 15.13
CA ILE A 100 -0.03 4.45 14.00
C ILE A 100 -0.69 4.82 12.67
N LEU A 101 -1.96 4.50 12.49
CA LEU A 101 -2.70 4.90 11.28
C LEU A 101 -2.78 6.43 11.17
N ILE A 102 -3.01 7.14 12.29
CA ILE A 102 -2.96 8.61 12.34
C ILE A 102 -1.57 9.12 11.98
N LYS A 103 -0.50 8.51 12.51
CA LYS A 103 0.89 8.91 12.24
C LYS A 103 1.20 8.90 10.74
N TYR A 104 0.75 7.86 10.03
CA TYR A 104 1.02 7.68 8.61
C TYR A 104 -0.12 8.16 7.69
N GLU A 105 -1.25 8.61 8.24
CA GLU A 105 -2.49 8.91 7.49
C GLU A 105 -3.01 7.71 6.68
N VAL A 106 -2.97 6.53 7.28
CA VAL A 106 -3.55 5.32 6.69
C VAL A 106 -5.06 5.39 6.88
N PRO A 107 -5.88 5.23 5.82
CA PRO A 107 -7.32 5.06 5.99
C PRO A 107 -7.63 3.80 6.79
N ILE A 108 -8.54 3.90 7.77
CA ILE A 108 -8.95 2.80 8.65
C ILE A 108 -9.51 1.61 7.86
N GLY A 109 -10.05 1.86 6.67
CA GLY A 109 -10.49 0.83 5.74
C GLY A 109 -9.39 -0.18 5.38
N LEU A 110 -8.14 0.26 5.29
CA LEU A 110 -7.00 -0.60 4.91
C LEU A 110 -6.56 -1.57 6.02
N MET A 111 -7.10 -1.47 7.23
CA MET A 111 -6.79 -2.43 8.30
C MET A 111 -7.16 -3.86 7.90
N ASN A 112 -8.27 -4.03 7.17
CA ASN A 112 -8.72 -5.36 6.75
C ASN A 112 -7.67 -6.06 5.87
N LYS A 113 -6.96 -5.29 5.02
CA LYS A 113 -5.91 -5.79 4.14
C LYS A 113 -4.68 -6.20 4.93
N LEU A 114 -4.31 -5.40 5.93
CA LEU A 114 -3.21 -5.71 6.82
C LEU A 114 -3.45 -6.99 7.63
N MET A 115 -4.69 -7.26 8.06
CA MET A 115 -5.01 -8.49 8.78
C MET A 115 -4.78 -9.76 7.94
N GLY A 116 -4.85 -9.66 6.61
CA GLY A 116 -4.51 -10.76 5.70
C GLY A 116 -3.06 -11.23 5.81
N LEU A 117 -2.15 -10.41 6.36
CA LEU A 117 -0.75 -10.81 6.57
C LEU A 117 -0.59 -11.96 7.57
N ASN A 118 -1.58 -12.21 8.43
CA ASN A 118 -1.56 -13.32 9.37
C ASN A 118 -1.72 -14.70 8.68
N GLU A 119 -2.22 -14.72 7.44
CA GLU A 119 -2.38 -15.96 6.66
C GLU A 119 -1.03 -16.53 6.17
N PHE A 120 0.03 -15.72 6.25
CA PHE A 120 1.37 -16.11 5.83
C PHE A 120 2.19 -16.64 7.01
N HIS A 121 2.89 -17.74 6.77
CA HIS A 121 3.79 -18.32 7.75
C HIS A 121 5.05 -17.46 7.91
N VAL A 122 5.50 -16.84 6.82
CA VAL A 122 6.68 -15.98 6.78
C VAL A 122 6.40 -14.75 5.94
N LEU A 123 6.76 -13.58 6.47
CA LEU A 123 6.89 -12.33 5.75
C LEU A 123 8.38 -12.14 5.40
N GLU A 124 8.77 -12.41 4.15
CA GLU A 124 10.17 -12.47 3.73
C GLU A 124 10.61 -11.22 2.95
N PHE A 125 11.55 -10.49 3.52
CA PHE A 125 12.19 -9.31 2.96
C PHE A 125 13.55 -9.68 2.36
N LEU A 126 13.63 -9.74 1.03
CA LEU A 126 14.86 -9.91 0.27
C LEU A 126 15.48 -8.54 0.01
N ILE A 127 16.62 -8.27 0.64
CA ILE A 127 17.31 -6.97 0.54
C ILE A 127 18.51 -7.09 -0.39
N ASP A 128 18.52 -6.31 -1.47
CA ASP A 128 19.70 -6.07 -2.28
C ASP A 128 20.77 -5.37 -1.43
N ASP A 129 21.89 -6.06 -1.22
CA ASP A 129 23.09 -5.55 -0.59
C ASP A 129 24.26 -5.53 -1.57
N SER A 130 24.01 -5.32 -2.86
CA SER A 130 25.01 -5.16 -3.92
C SER A 130 25.75 -3.81 -3.84
N GLY A 131 26.88 -3.70 -4.54
CA GLY A 131 27.67 -2.47 -4.50
C GLY A 131 26.95 -1.20 -4.96
N SER A 132 25.94 -1.30 -5.84
CA SER A 132 25.16 -0.16 -6.37
C SER A 132 24.34 0.54 -5.29
N MET A 133 23.91 -0.18 -4.26
CA MET A 133 23.13 0.35 -3.14
C MET A 133 23.88 1.41 -2.30
N ASN A 134 25.21 1.57 -2.50
CA ASN A 134 25.99 2.66 -1.89
C ASN A 134 25.79 4.02 -2.57
N ILE A 135 25.16 4.06 -3.75
CA ILE A 135 24.91 5.28 -4.51
C ILE A 135 23.66 5.96 -3.94
N GLY A 136 23.52 7.27 -4.13
CA GLY A 136 22.39 8.08 -3.68
C GLY A 136 22.84 9.35 -2.95
N ARG A 137 22.04 10.42 -3.07
CA ARG A 137 22.21 11.69 -2.34
C ARG A 137 20.83 12.27 -2.02
N PRO A 138 20.57 12.77 -0.80
CA PRO A 138 21.51 12.99 0.30
C PRO A 138 21.87 11.74 1.12
N ILE A 139 21.07 10.68 1.01
CA ILE A 139 21.30 9.37 1.63
C ILE A 139 21.54 8.33 0.55
N SER A 140 22.21 7.22 0.87
CA SER A 140 22.35 6.11 -0.07
C SER A 140 21.07 5.28 -0.16
N ARG A 141 20.90 4.56 -1.27
CA ARG A 141 19.78 3.63 -1.49
C ARG A 141 19.71 2.55 -0.41
N TRP A 142 20.86 2.14 0.13
CA TRP A 142 20.96 1.26 1.30
C TRP A 142 20.32 1.84 2.56
N GLN A 143 20.55 3.12 2.84
CA GLN A 143 19.97 3.82 3.99
C GLN A 143 18.47 4.05 3.79
N GLU A 144 18.06 4.32 2.56
CA GLU A 144 16.65 4.43 2.17
C GLU A 144 15.92 3.09 2.39
N ALA A 145 16.46 1.99 1.87
CA ALA A 145 15.93 0.65 2.07
C ALA A 145 15.82 0.29 3.57
N GLN A 146 16.83 0.64 4.38
CA GLN A 146 16.79 0.48 5.83
C GLN A 146 15.64 1.27 6.47
N SER A 147 15.48 2.54 6.10
CA SER A 147 14.43 3.42 6.63
C SER A 147 13.05 2.89 6.28
N ARG A 148 12.84 2.54 5.01
CA ARG A 148 11.56 2.02 4.50
C ARG A 148 11.22 0.67 5.13
N LEU A 149 12.19 -0.24 5.27
CA LEU A 149 12.00 -1.49 6.00
C LEU A 149 11.57 -1.24 7.45
N LYS A 150 12.17 -0.27 8.15
CA LYS A 150 11.78 0.07 9.52
C LYS A 150 10.37 0.65 9.61
N GLU A 151 9.94 1.45 8.65
CA GLU A 151 8.56 1.97 8.58
C GLU A 151 7.56 0.83 8.36
N MET A 152 7.86 -0.11 7.46
CA MET A 152 7.05 -1.32 7.27
C MET A 152 6.99 -2.16 8.56
N ILE A 153 8.12 -2.36 9.25
CA ILE A 153 8.18 -3.11 10.51
C ILE A 153 7.39 -2.40 11.63
N GLU A 154 7.35 -1.07 11.64
CA GLU A 154 6.55 -0.31 12.61
C GLU A 154 5.05 -0.57 12.42
N VAL A 155 4.54 -0.55 11.19
CA VAL A 155 3.15 -0.94 10.92
C VAL A 155 2.93 -2.41 11.29
N LEU A 156 3.84 -3.29 10.86
CA LEU A 156 3.75 -4.72 11.13
C LEU A 156 3.70 -5.02 12.63
N ALA A 157 4.36 -4.23 13.47
CA ALA A 157 4.39 -4.42 14.93
C ALA A 157 3.02 -4.35 15.60
N TYR A 158 2.00 -3.78 14.95
CA TYR A 158 0.64 -3.64 15.50
C TYR A 158 -0.39 -4.58 14.87
N VAL A 159 0.01 -5.38 13.87
CA VAL A 159 -0.86 -6.37 13.21
C VAL A 159 -0.36 -7.77 13.50
N PRO A 160 -1.22 -8.79 13.63
CA PRO A 160 -0.76 -10.16 13.86
C PRO A 160 0.12 -10.66 12.71
N PHE A 161 1.22 -11.32 13.04
CA PHE A 161 2.05 -12.05 12.08
C PHE A 161 2.79 -13.19 12.79
N ASN A 162 3.10 -14.23 12.03
CA ASN A 162 3.85 -15.38 12.53
C ASN A 162 5.35 -15.09 12.66
N GLN A 163 6.00 -14.76 11.54
CA GLN A 163 7.44 -14.56 11.46
C GLN A 163 7.81 -13.58 10.35
N VAL A 164 8.75 -12.67 10.64
CA VAL A 164 9.38 -11.81 9.64
C VAL A 164 10.82 -12.26 9.44
N GLU A 165 11.23 -12.33 8.18
CA GLU A 165 12.56 -12.77 7.78
C GLU A 165 13.21 -11.73 6.88
N ILE A 166 14.39 -11.26 7.25
CA ILE A 166 15.17 -10.33 6.43
C ILE A 166 16.42 -11.06 5.96
N ILE A 167 16.52 -11.21 4.65
CA ILE A 167 17.56 -11.97 3.96
C ILE A 167 18.27 -11.05 2.98
N PHE A 168 19.60 -11.16 2.92
CA PHE A 168 20.41 -10.35 2.02
C PHE A 168 20.90 -11.17 0.82
N LEU A 169 21.13 -10.51 -0.33
CA LEU A 169 21.54 -11.19 -1.56
C LEU A 169 22.96 -11.76 -1.53
N ASN A 170 23.93 -11.01 -1.01
CA ASN A 170 25.37 -11.32 -1.12
C ASN A 170 25.95 -11.96 0.14
N ARG A 171 25.14 -12.21 1.17
CA ARG A 171 25.57 -12.80 2.44
C ARG A 171 24.57 -13.81 2.99
N SER A 172 25.03 -14.57 3.98
CA SER A 172 24.25 -15.58 4.70
C SER A 172 23.55 -15.02 5.94
N ASP A 173 23.79 -13.75 6.28
CA ASP A 173 23.17 -13.09 7.41
C ASP A 173 21.64 -13.12 7.24
N ARG A 174 20.94 -13.44 8.33
CA ARG A 174 19.48 -13.55 8.38
C ARG A 174 18.99 -12.94 9.68
N VAL A 175 18.04 -12.03 9.60
CA VAL A 175 17.35 -11.48 10.78
C VAL A 175 15.97 -12.14 10.86
N SER A 176 15.73 -12.86 11.94
CA SER A 176 14.47 -13.53 12.22
C SER A 176 13.75 -12.79 13.34
N LEU A 177 12.60 -12.21 13.04
CA LEU A 177 11.80 -11.46 14.00
C LEU A 177 10.50 -12.21 14.27
N GLN A 178 10.25 -12.47 15.54
CA GLN A 178 9.00 -13.05 16.02
C GLN A 178 8.44 -12.17 17.13
N ARG A 179 7.11 -12.06 17.21
CA ARG A 179 6.47 -11.26 18.26
C ARG A 179 6.57 -11.93 19.62
N GLN A 180 6.23 -13.21 19.70
CA GLN A 180 6.20 -13.99 20.94
C GLN A 180 5.34 -13.33 22.04
N GLY A 181 4.20 -12.75 21.65
CA GLY A 181 3.29 -12.05 22.57
C GLY A 181 3.86 -10.76 23.18
N ARG A 182 5.02 -10.27 22.69
CA ARG A 182 5.59 -8.99 23.14
C ARG A 182 4.73 -7.82 22.69
N HIS A 183 4.59 -6.83 23.57
CA HIS A 183 3.98 -5.55 23.25
C HIS A 183 4.67 -4.89 22.04
N PRO A 184 3.93 -4.25 21.10
CA PRO A 184 4.47 -3.65 19.88
C PRO A 184 5.73 -2.80 20.09
N LYS A 185 5.68 -1.85 21.04
CA LYS A 185 6.83 -0.99 21.40
C LYS A 185 8.09 -1.77 21.77
N SER A 186 7.97 -2.79 22.63
CA SER A 186 9.12 -3.62 23.03
C SER A 186 9.62 -4.51 21.89
N PHE A 187 8.72 -4.97 21.02
CA PHE A 187 9.10 -5.70 19.81
C PHE A 187 9.88 -4.79 18.84
N MET A 188 9.40 -3.56 18.60
CA MET A 188 10.04 -2.59 17.70
C MET A 188 11.44 -2.21 18.16
N ASP A 189 11.64 -1.92 19.45
CA ASP A 189 12.96 -1.57 19.99
C ASP A 189 14.01 -2.67 19.74
N ASP A 190 13.58 -3.92 19.78
CA ASP A 190 14.42 -5.07 19.50
C ASP A 190 14.62 -5.29 18.00
N ALA A 191 13.53 -5.25 17.22
CA ALA A 191 13.56 -5.38 15.77
C ALA A 191 14.47 -4.32 15.13
N TYR A 192 14.33 -3.06 15.53
CA TYR A 192 15.16 -1.97 15.02
C TYR A 192 16.63 -2.15 15.34
N ARG A 193 16.96 -2.63 16.56
CA ARG A 193 18.34 -2.91 16.94
C ARG A 193 18.95 -4.02 16.08
N GLN A 194 18.18 -5.08 15.79
CA GLN A 194 18.62 -6.18 14.95
C GLN A 194 18.79 -5.76 13.49
N ILE A 195 17.85 -4.98 12.96
CA ILE A 195 17.93 -4.39 11.62
C ILE A 195 19.15 -3.48 11.53
N ASP A 196 19.34 -2.56 12.48
CA ASP A 196 20.49 -1.66 12.50
C ASP A 196 21.81 -2.42 12.53
N ALA A 197 21.92 -3.43 13.39
CA ALA A 197 23.12 -4.28 13.44
C ALA A 197 23.39 -4.97 12.10
N ALA A 198 22.36 -5.44 11.39
CA ALA A 198 22.51 -6.04 10.07
C ALA A 198 22.94 -5.02 9.01
N PHE A 199 22.41 -3.79 9.05
CA PHE A 199 22.68 -2.72 8.07
C PHE A 199 23.98 -1.94 8.34
N VAL A 200 24.63 -2.12 9.50
CA VAL A 200 25.97 -1.57 9.79
C VAL A 200 27.02 -2.03 8.79
N ARG A 201 26.90 -3.27 8.28
CA ARG A 201 27.77 -3.75 7.20
C ARG A 201 27.33 -3.11 5.88
N PRO A 202 28.21 -2.35 5.19
CA PRO A 202 27.83 -1.71 3.94
C PRO A 202 27.57 -2.75 2.85
N PRO A 203 26.72 -2.43 1.86
CA PRO A 203 26.41 -3.34 0.78
C PRO A 203 27.63 -3.47 -0.15
N SER A 204 27.84 -4.69 -0.67
CA SER A 204 28.96 -5.06 -1.51
C SER A 204 28.61 -6.31 -2.33
N GLY A 205 29.20 -6.44 -3.52
CA GLY A 205 29.01 -7.60 -4.37
C GLY A 205 28.16 -7.28 -5.59
N THR A 206 27.35 -8.24 -6.00
CA THR A 206 26.57 -8.25 -7.25
C THR A 206 25.08 -8.39 -6.94
N THR A 207 24.21 -8.57 -7.94
CA THR A 207 22.74 -8.58 -7.73
C THR A 207 22.15 -9.96 -8.08
N PRO A 208 22.44 -11.03 -7.30
CA PRO A 208 22.00 -12.40 -7.59
C PRO A 208 20.53 -12.67 -7.20
N VAL A 209 19.61 -11.86 -7.72
CA VAL A 209 18.17 -11.92 -7.40
C VAL A 209 17.56 -13.24 -7.86
N LEU A 210 17.88 -13.67 -9.08
CA LEU A 210 17.35 -14.91 -9.65
C LEU A 210 17.67 -16.11 -8.75
N GLU A 211 18.94 -16.25 -8.35
CA GLU A 211 19.38 -17.37 -7.53
C GLU A 211 18.74 -17.34 -6.13
N LYS A 212 18.63 -16.16 -5.53
CA LYS A 212 18.00 -16.01 -4.21
C LYS A 212 16.50 -16.30 -4.26
N LEU A 213 15.80 -15.81 -5.27
CA LEU A 213 14.37 -16.04 -5.45
C LEU A 213 14.07 -17.50 -5.75
N GLN A 214 14.87 -18.15 -6.62
CA GLN A 214 14.78 -19.60 -6.85
C GLN A 214 14.94 -20.39 -5.55
N ASN A 215 15.96 -20.07 -4.75
CA ASN A 215 16.18 -20.74 -3.48
C ASN A 215 15.02 -20.53 -2.50
N SER A 216 14.49 -19.30 -2.40
CA SER A 216 13.34 -19.01 -1.53
C SER A 216 12.08 -19.76 -1.94
N ILE A 217 11.76 -19.79 -3.24
CA ILE A 217 10.57 -20.48 -3.75
C ILE A 217 10.73 -22.00 -3.60
N LEU A 218 11.89 -22.55 -3.93
CA LEU A 218 12.15 -24.00 -3.85
C LEU A 218 12.18 -24.51 -2.41
N SER A 219 12.76 -23.75 -1.48
CA SER A 219 12.90 -24.19 -0.08
C SER A 219 11.58 -24.19 0.68
N ASN A 220 10.57 -23.47 0.18
CA ASN A 220 9.35 -23.15 0.92
C ASN A 220 8.06 -23.49 0.15
N GLN A 221 8.09 -24.46 -0.76
CA GLN A 221 6.93 -24.83 -1.61
C GLN A 221 5.67 -25.27 -0.85
N HIS A 222 5.75 -25.49 0.46
CA HIS A 222 4.68 -26.03 1.29
C HIS A 222 4.15 -25.04 2.34
N ILE A 223 4.65 -23.81 2.36
CA ILE A 223 4.21 -22.77 3.28
C ILE A 223 3.85 -21.50 2.53
N ASN A 224 2.94 -20.73 3.11
CA ASN A 224 2.52 -19.44 2.58
C ASN A 224 3.60 -18.41 2.92
N ILE A 225 4.17 -17.74 1.92
CA ILE A 225 5.19 -16.70 2.10
C ILE A 225 4.87 -15.48 1.26
N ALA A 226 4.64 -14.35 1.93
CA ALA A 226 4.66 -13.06 1.27
C ALA A 226 6.09 -12.55 1.12
N ARG A 227 6.48 -12.10 -0.07
CA ARG A 227 7.86 -11.70 -0.38
C ARG A 227 7.94 -10.25 -0.82
N TRP A 228 8.95 -9.54 -0.32
CA TRP A 228 9.32 -8.20 -0.76
C TRP A 228 10.76 -8.20 -1.24
N PHE A 229 11.03 -7.65 -2.42
CA PHE A 229 12.38 -7.43 -2.91
C PHE A 229 12.72 -5.95 -2.95
N PHE A 230 13.70 -5.54 -2.15
CA PHE A 230 14.27 -4.19 -2.18
C PHE A 230 15.47 -4.21 -3.10
N GLY A 231 15.41 -3.52 -4.23
CA GLY A 231 16.51 -3.51 -5.20
C GLY A 231 16.61 -2.23 -6.01
N ASP A 232 17.80 -1.95 -6.53
CA ASP A 232 18.09 -0.71 -7.25
C ASP A 232 18.60 -0.90 -8.68
N GLY A 233 18.55 -2.14 -9.18
CA GLY A 233 19.31 -2.50 -10.37
C GLY A 233 18.92 -3.79 -11.08
N LEU A 234 19.67 -4.06 -12.14
CA LEU A 234 19.52 -5.24 -12.99
C LEU A 234 20.04 -6.50 -12.27
N PRO A 235 19.33 -7.64 -12.37
CA PRO A 235 19.83 -8.90 -11.84
C PRO A 235 21.09 -9.38 -12.59
N ASN A 236 21.91 -10.18 -11.90
CA ASN A 236 23.05 -10.86 -12.50
C ASN A 236 22.62 -11.69 -13.71
N GLY A 237 23.25 -11.45 -14.87
CA GLY A 237 22.85 -12.08 -16.13
C GLY A 237 21.92 -11.22 -17.00
N GLY A 238 21.56 -10.02 -16.54
CA GLY A 238 20.81 -9.02 -17.30
C GLY A 238 19.47 -9.56 -17.80
N LEU A 239 19.17 -9.31 -19.08
CA LEU A 239 17.89 -9.68 -19.69
C LEU A 239 17.55 -11.18 -19.58
N ILE A 240 18.54 -12.07 -19.56
CA ILE A 240 18.27 -13.51 -19.37
C ILE A 240 17.71 -13.76 -17.98
N ALA A 241 18.30 -13.16 -16.95
CA ALA A 241 17.85 -13.34 -15.58
C ALA A 241 16.49 -12.68 -15.33
N GLN A 242 16.24 -11.49 -15.90
CA GLN A 242 14.92 -10.86 -15.86
C GLN A 242 13.83 -11.81 -16.39
N ARG A 243 14.03 -12.38 -17.58
CA ARG A 243 13.09 -13.33 -18.19
C ARG A 243 12.87 -14.58 -17.33
N GLU A 244 13.92 -15.13 -16.73
CA GLU A 244 13.80 -16.29 -15.87
C GLU A 244 13.14 -15.96 -14.53
N ILE A 245 13.33 -14.75 -13.97
CA ILE A 245 12.60 -14.26 -12.79
C ILE A 245 11.12 -14.15 -13.11
N THR A 246 10.77 -13.48 -14.21
CA THR A 246 9.38 -13.34 -14.65
C THR A 246 8.73 -14.70 -14.88
N LYS A 247 9.41 -15.60 -15.59
CA LYS A 247 8.92 -16.96 -15.81
C LYS A 247 8.75 -17.73 -14.51
N LEU A 248 9.68 -17.58 -13.56
CA LEU A 248 9.58 -18.18 -12.24
C LEU A 248 8.34 -17.68 -11.50
N LEU A 249 8.07 -16.38 -11.51
CA LEU A 249 6.92 -15.79 -10.84
C LEU A 249 5.59 -16.15 -11.52
N VAL A 250 5.52 -16.11 -12.84
CA VAL A 250 4.32 -16.51 -13.61
C VAL A 250 3.95 -17.97 -13.36
N ASN A 251 4.94 -18.85 -13.25
CA ASN A 251 4.71 -20.31 -13.13
C ASN A 251 4.82 -20.85 -11.70
N ARG A 252 4.95 -19.98 -10.68
CA ARG A 252 5.09 -20.43 -9.29
C ARG A 252 3.80 -21.11 -8.79
N PRO A 253 3.90 -22.13 -7.93
CA PRO A 253 2.72 -22.76 -7.35
C PRO A 253 2.01 -21.80 -6.38
N ASN A 254 0.67 -21.79 -6.41
CA ASN A 254 -0.20 -21.03 -5.50
C ASN A 254 0.26 -19.55 -5.35
N PRO A 255 0.24 -18.76 -6.43
CA PRO A 255 0.74 -17.38 -6.41
C PRO A 255 0.05 -16.50 -5.35
N GLU A 256 -1.22 -16.75 -5.03
CA GLU A 256 -1.98 -16.10 -3.97
C GLU A 256 -1.40 -16.35 -2.56
N MET A 257 -0.80 -17.52 -2.34
CA MET A 257 -0.10 -17.86 -1.10
C MET A 257 1.39 -17.52 -1.15
N ASN A 258 1.87 -17.04 -2.31
CA ASN A 258 3.25 -16.67 -2.55
C ASN A 258 3.34 -15.31 -3.29
N PRO A 259 2.71 -14.25 -2.77
CA PRO A 259 2.72 -12.94 -3.44
C PRO A 259 4.15 -12.37 -3.44
N MET A 260 4.43 -11.53 -4.44
CA MET A 260 5.72 -10.88 -4.61
C MET A 260 5.53 -9.38 -4.80
N THR A 261 6.17 -8.57 -3.97
CA THR A 261 6.22 -7.12 -4.16
C THR A 261 7.66 -6.70 -4.45
N PHE A 262 7.86 -6.02 -5.57
CA PHE A 262 9.09 -5.34 -5.90
C PHE A 262 9.05 -3.93 -5.30
N ILE A 263 10.13 -3.52 -4.63
CA ILE A 263 10.30 -2.20 -4.04
C ILE A 263 11.55 -1.58 -4.65
N SER A 264 11.34 -0.68 -5.61
CA SER A 264 12.41 0.01 -6.30
C SER A 264 13.11 0.99 -5.35
N CYS A 265 14.44 0.92 -5.33
CA CYS A 265 15.32 1.76 -4.53
C CYS A 265 16.20 2.63 -5.45
N THR A 266 15.67 3.12 -6.56
CA THR A 266 16.42 3.91 -7.55
C THR A 266 15.52 4.89 -8.28
N GLU A 267 16.01 6.11 -8.53
CA GLU A 267 15.37 7.10 -9.43
C GLU A 267 15.70 6.82 -10.92
N ASP A 268 16.34 5.70 -11.23
CA ASP A 268 16.71 5.31 -12.60
C ASP A 268 15.74 4.25 -13.15
N ASN A 269 14.65 4.77 -13.71
CA ASN A 269 13.67 4.17 -14.64
C ASN A 269 14.12 2.84 -15.24
N ASP A 270 15.15 2.96 -16.08
CA ASP A 270 15.61 1.90 -16.99
C ASP A 270 16.19 0.69 -16.23
N GLN A 271 16.65 0.87 -14.99
CA GLN A 271 17.26 -0.20 -14.21
C GLN A 271 16.24 -1.10 -13.51
N VAL A 272 15.02 -0.60 -13.30
CA VAL A 272 13.93 -1.28 -12.59
C VAL A 272 12.70 -1.54 -13.45
N GLU A 273 12.66 -1.04 -14.69
CA GLU A 273 11.55 -1.27 -15.63
C GLU A 273 11.17 -2.76 -15.77
N TRP A 274 12.15 -3.66 -15.68
CA TRP A 274 11.90 -5.10 -15.72
C TRP A 274 11.02 -5.62 -14.57
N MET A 275 10.97 -4.92 -13.43
CA MET A 275 10.10 -5.25 -12.30
C MET A 275 8.65 -4.90 -12.64
N LYS A 276 8.42 -3.73 -13.27
CA LYS A 276 7.12 -3.29 -13.79
C LYS A 276 6.63 -4.24 -14.90
N ASP A 277 7.49 -4.54 -15.87
CA ASP A 277 7.22 -5.54 -16.91
C ASP A 277 6.84 -6.91 -16.30
N CYS A 278 7.44 -7.27 -15.17
CA CYS A 278 7.15 -8.52 -14.49
C CYS A 278 5.80 -8.49 -13.76
N GLU A 279 5.49 -7.41 -13.06
CA GLU A 279 4.21 -7.15 -12.40
C GLU A 279 3.04 -7.26 -13.39
N GLU A 280 3.15 -6.63 -14.57
CA GLU A 280 2.06 -6.60 -15.56
C GLU A 280 1.55 -7.99 -15.97
N ILE A 281 2.41 -9.02 -15.86
CA ILE A 281 2.09 -10.38 -16.32
C ILE A 281 2.10 -11.45 -15.22
N ALA A 282 2.79 -11.23 -14.10
CA ALA A 282 2.86 -12.19 -13.01
C ALA A 282 1.67 -11.98 -12.07
N PRO A 283 0.82 -13.00 -11.82
CA PRO A 283 -0.29 -12.86 -10.89
C PRO A 283 0.22 -12.66 -9.46
N TYR A 284 -0.52 -11.89 -8.65
CA TYR A 284 -0.14 -11.58 -7.26
C TYR A 284 1.28 -11.03 -7.16
N CYS A 285 1.62 -10.14 -8.08
CA CYS A 285 2.89 -9.45 -8.16
C CYS A 285 2.58 -7.96 -8.20
N SER A 286 3.26 -7.17 -7.40
CA SER A 286 3.14 -5.70 -7.45
C SER A 286 4.53 -5.08 -7.52
N GLU A 287 4.63 -3.91 -8.10
CA GLU A 287 5.80 -3.04 -8.04
C GLU A 287 5.44 -1.78 -7.25
N SER A 288 6.43 -1.17 -6.60
CA SER A 288 6.23 0.06 -5.86
C SER A 288 7.50 0.87 -5.89
N ASP A 289 7.39 2.06 -6.48
CA ASP A 289 8.46 3.05 -6.55
C ASP A 289 8.41 3.99 -5.34
N ASP A 290 9.13 5.12 -5.39
CA ASP A 290 9.01 6.16 -4.38
C ASP A 290 7.60 6.76 -4.30
N PHE A 291 7.21 7.20 -3.11
CA PHE A 291 5.89 7.77 -2.84
C PHE A 291 5.51 8.90 -3.80
N LYS A 292 6.45 9.75 -4.21
CA LYS A 292 6.15 10.93 -4.99
C LYS A 292 5.83 10.55 -6.44
N GLU A 293 6.60 9.64 -7.02
CA GLU A 293 6.32 9.11 -8.36
C GLU A 293 4.98 8.39 -8.37
N GLU A 294 4.79 7.46 -7.45
CA GLU A 294 3.56 6.68 -7.31
C GLU A 294 2.33 7.60 -7.06
N ALA A 295 2.45 8.60 -6.19
CA ALA A 295 1.35 9.54 -5.95
C ALA A 295 0.99 10.37 -7.20
N ASN A 296 1.96 10.66 -8.09
CA ASN A 296 1.68 11.34 -9.36
C ASN A 296 0.98 10.41 -10.35
N GLU A 297 1.37 9.14 -10.38
CA GLU A 297 0.75 8.10 -11.19
C GLU A 297 -0.70 7.89 -10.77
N VAL A 298 -0.93 7.64 -9.48
CA VAL A 298 -2.27 7.52 -8.89
C VAL A 298 -3.09 8.79 -9.10
N LEU A 299 -2.50 9.98 -8.98
CA LEU A 299 -3.23 11.23 -9.25
C LEU A 299 -3.65 11.35 -10.72
N ARG A 300 -2.81 10.92 -11.66
CA ARG A 300 -3.09 10.89 -13.10
C ARG A 300 -4.16 9.85 -13.44
N ASP A 301 -4.25 8.79 -12.65
CA ASP A 301 -5.06 7.62 -12.93
C ASP A 301 -6.39 7.64 -12.19
N GLN A 302 -6.38 7.85 -10.88
CA GLN A 302 -7.55 7.88 -10.00
C GLN A 302 -8.14 9.28 -9.81
N GLY A 303 -7.36 10.33 -10.13
CA GLY A 303 -7.77 11.72 -10.00
C GLY A 303 -7.68 12.27 -8.58
N ALA A 304 -7.88 13.58 -8.45
CA ALA A 304 -7.55 14.33 -7.24
C ALA A 304 -8.43 14.04 -6.02
N ALA A 305 -9.53 13.30 -6.20
CA ALA A 305 -10.44 12.95 -5.11
C ALA A 305 -9.96 11.76 -4.28
N LEU A 306 -9.15 10.85 -4.85
CA LEU A 306 -8.59 9.73 -4.09
C LEU A 306 -7.53 10.28 -3.11
N PRO A 307 -7.65 10.03 -1.79
CA PRO A 307 -6.71 10.52 -0.81
C PRO A 307 -5.48 9.61 -0.70
N TYR A 308 -4.69 9.53 -1.78
CA TYR A 308 -3.45 8.76 -1.78
C TYR A 308 -2.39 9.45 -0.90
N SER A 309 -2.25 8.97 0.34
CA SER A 309 -1.31 9.47 1.35
C SER A 309 -0.03 8.61 1.39
N GLN A 310 0.97 9.07 2.14
CA GLN A 310 2.17 8.26 2.40
C GLN A 310 1.82 6.96 3.13
N GLY A 311 0.82 6.98 4.02
CA GLY A 311 0.29 5.78 4.66
C GLY A 311 -0.41 4.86 3.68
N PHE A 312 -1.20 5.39 2.76
CA PHE A 312 -1.82 4.60 1.70
C PHE A 312 -0.75 3.86 0.88
N HIS A 313 0.30 4.57 0.48
CA HIS A 313 1.44 4.01 -0.22
C HIS A 313 2.20 2.96 0.62
N LEU A 314 2.46 3.23 1.90
CA LEU A 314 3.10 2.29 2.81
C LEU A 314 2.32 0.98 2.95
N ILE A 315 0.99 1.06 3.04
CA ILE A 315 0.14 -0.14 3.06
C ILE A 315 0.13 -0.82 1.69
N GLY A 316 0.08 -0.05 0.59
CA GLY A 316 0.23 -0.57 -0.77
C GLY A 316 1.49 -1.45 -0.90
N MET A 317 2.64 -0.94 -0.47
CA MET A 317 3.89 -1.73 -0.45
C MET A 317 3.80 -3.01 0.37
N LEU A 318 2.99 -3.04 1.43
CA LEU A 318 2.82 -4.23 2.26
C LEU A 318 1.86 -5.25 1.64
N VAL A 319 0.78 -4.84 0.98
CA VAL A 319 -0.32 -5.77 0.67
C VAL A 319 -0.90 -5.66 -0.74
N ALA A 320 -0.41 -4.79 -1.62
CA ALA A 320 -0.94 -4.63 -2.98
C ALA A 320 -0.89 -5.94 -3.79
N ALA A 321 0.24 -6.65 -3.78
CA ALA A 321 0.38 -7.95 -4.45
C ALA A 321 -0.61 -9.02 -3.97
N MET A 322 -1.18 -8.87 -2.77
CA MET A 322 -2.21 -9.78 -2.22
C MET A 322 -3.64 -9.36 -2.60
N ASN A 323 -3.78 -8.15 -3.14
CA ASN A 323 -5.06 -7.49 -3.39
C ASN A 323 -5.13 -6.95 -4.84
N PRO A 324 -5.06 -7.84 -5.85
CA PRO A 324 -4.98 -7.45 -7.27
C PRO A 324 -6.23 -6.72 -7.79
N GLU A 325 -7.36 -6.83 -7.10
CA GLU A 325 -8.62 -6.20 -7.56
C GLU A 325 -8.85 -4.79 -7.00
N ASP A 326 -8.01 -4.30 -6.08
CA ASP A 326 -8.16 -2.97 -5.49
C ASP A 326 -6.84 -2.18 -5.38
N LEU A 327 -5.96 -2.51 -4.45
CA LEU A 327 -4.73 -1.74 -4.20
C LEU A 327 -3.77 -1.81 -5.40
N ASP A 328 -3.58 -3.00 -5.96
CA ASP A 328 -2.80 -3.19 -7.18
C ASP A 328 -3.43 -2.46 -8.39
N ALA A 329 -4.76 -2.40 -8.43
CA ALA A 329 -5.50 -1.79 -9.53
C ALA A 329 -5.53 -0.25 -9.52
N MET A 330 -4.79 0.40 -8.60
CA MET A 330 -4.79 1.86 -8.45
C MET A 330 -4.30 2.59 -9.72
N ASP A 331 -3.33 2.03 -10.43
CA ASP A 331 -2.72 2.59 -11.64
C ASP A 331 -3.28 1.99 -12.95
N GLU A 332 -4.26 1.08 -12.87
CA GLU A 332 -4.88 0.45 -14.04
C GLU A 332 -5.79 1.39 -14.84
N SER A 333 -6.02 2.62 -14.37
CA SER A 333 -6.92 3.60 -14.99
C SER A 333 -8.39 3.13 -15.09
N VAL A 334 -8.82 2.28 -14.16
CA VAL A 334 -10.20 1.89 -13.94
C VAL A 334 -10.69 2.60 -12.68
N PRO A 335 -11.87 3.25 -12.67
CA PRO A 335 -12.37 3.85 -11.45
C PRO A 335 -12.75 2.76 -10.45
N PHE A 336 -12.52 3.01 -9.17
CA PHE A 336 -13.05 2.14 -8.12
C PHE A 336 -14.57 2.15 -8.14
N THR A 337 -15.17 0.97 -7.89
CA THR A 337 -16.59 0.92 -7.55
C THR A 337 -16.82 1.65 -6.24
N LYS A 338 -18.07 2.07 -5.99
CA LYS A 338 -18.42 2.68 -4.70
C LYS A 338 -18.06 1.76 -3.53
N VAL A 339 -18.37 0.47 -3.64
CA VAL A 339 -18.08 -0.51 -2.59
C VAL A 339 -16.58 -0.67 -2.35
N THR A 340 -15.78 -0.73 -3.42
CA THR A 340 -14.32 -0.77 -3.31
C THR A 340 -13.78 0.49 -2.63
N LEU A 341 -14.21 1.68 -3.04
CA LEU A 341 -13.78 2.95 -2.45
C LEU A 341 -14.18 3.04 -0.96
N ASP A 342 -15.40 2.65 -0.63
CA ASP A 342 -15.90 2.62 0.75
C ASP A 342 -15.04 1.70 1.62
N ASN A 343 -14.71 0.51 1.13
CA ASN A 343 -13.86 -0.45 1.83
C ASN A 343 -12.43 0.07 2.00
N LEU A 344 -11.83 0.70 0.98
CA LEU A 344 -10.47 1.24 1.06
C LEU A 344 -10.38 2.40 2.06
N LEU A 345 -11.40 3.28 2.10
CA LEU A 345 -11.39 4.47 2.95
C LEU A 345 -12.03 4.24 4.33
N GLY A 346 -12.77 3.15 4.49
CA GLY A 346 -13.35 2.66 5.74
C GLY A 346 -14.71 3.23 6.13
N VAL A 347 -15.35 3.97 5.23
CA VAL A 347 -16.65 4.62 5.46
C VAL A 347 -17.56 4.49 4.23
N GLU A 348 -18.87 4.41 4.46
CA GLU A 348 -19.86 4.38 3.40
C GLU A 348 -20.10 5.78 2.82
N HIS A 349 -19.51 6.07 1.67
CA HIS A 349 -19.73 7.37 1.03
C HIS A 349 -21.19 7.52 0.62
N ASN A 350 -21.72 8.74 0.73
CA ASN A 350 -22.98 9.06 0.07
C ASN A 350 -22.78 9.18 -1.45
N GLU A 351 -23.88 9.20 -2.20
CA GLU A 351 -23.84 9.29 -3.67
C GLU A 351 -23.13 10.55 -4.16
N GLU A 352 -23.26 11.68 -3.45
CA GLU A 352 -22.60 12.94 -3.82
C GLU A 352 -21.06 12.85 -3.71
N SER A 353 -20.55 12.26 -2.64
CA SER A 353 -19.10 12.08 -2.43
C SER A 353 -18.51 11.09 -3.42
N TYR A 354 -19.24 10.00 -3.71
CA TYR A 354 -18.82 9.04 -4.73
C TYR A 354 -18.87 9.64 -6.15
N ARG A 355 -19.92 10.41 -6.48
CA ARG A 355 -20.01 11.16 -7.74
C ARG A 355 -18.87 12.16 -7.89
N TYR A 356 -18.49 12.82 -6.80
CA TYR A 356 -17.33 13.71 -6.78
C TYR A 356 -16.04 12.95 -7.12
N TYR A 357 -15.80 11.80 -6.49
CA TYR A 357 -14.67 10.93 -6.84
C TYR A 357 -14.67 10.57 -8.33
N PHE A 358 -15.79 10.03 -8.83
CA PHE A 358 -15.91 9.60 -10.22
C PHE A 358 -15.69 10.76 -11.22
N THR A 359 -16.16 11.96 -10.89
CA THR A 359 -15.95 13.16 -11.71
C THR A 359 -14.47 13.55 -11.77
N CYS A 360 -13.77 13.54 -10.62
CA CYS A 360 -12.34 13.81 -10.58
C CYS A 360 -11.52 12.77 -11.36
N PHE A 361 -11.93 11.50 -11.30
CA PHE A 361 -11.36 10.44 -12.13
C PHE A 361 -11.55 10.73 -13.63
N GLU A 362 -12.78 11.02 -14.10
CA GLU A 362 -13.04 11.35 -15.50
C GLU A 362 -12.25 12.57 -15.98
N GLU A 363 -12.06 13.57 -15.12
CA GLU A 363 -11.23 14.73 -15.41
C GLU A 363 -9.75 14.37 -15.57
N ALA A 364 -9.22 13.47 -14.74
CA ALA A 364 -7.84 12.99 -14.84
C ALA A 364 -7.63 12.24 -16.16
N GLN A 365 -8.55 11.32 -16.49
CA GLN A 365 -8.53 10.58 -17.76
C GLN A 365 -8.62 11.50 -18.99
N ARG A 366 -9.39 12.60 -18.91
CA ARG A 366 -9.47 13.59 -19.98
C ARG A 366 -8.16 14.37 -20.18
N LYS A 367 -7.48 14.70 -19.06
CA LYS A 367 -6.21 15.45 -19.03
C LYS A 367 -5.00 14.58 -19.41
N ARG A 368 -5.13 13.25 -19.35
CA ARG A 368 -4.05 12.31 -19.67
C ARG A 368 -3.45 12.55 -21.07
N SER A 369 -2.13 12.61 -21.11
CA SER A 369 -1.35 12.60 -22.34
C SER A 369 -1.35 11.20 -22.95
N VAL A 370 -1.45 11.10 -24.28
CA VAL A 370 -1.38 9.81 -24.98
C VAL A 370 0.05 9.62 -25.47
N ILE A 371 0.78 8.69 -24.85
CA ILE A 371 2.16 8.35 -25.22
C ILE A 371 2.17 7.04 -26.01
N GLY A 372 1.37 6.06 -25.60
CA GLY A 372 1.32 4.73 -26.20
C GLY A 372 -0.08 4.25 -26.63
N ALA A 373 -0.12 3.02 -27.15
CA ALA A 373 -1.37 2.36 -27.52
C ALA A 373 -2.25 2.07 -26.29
N SER A 374 -1.65 1.76 -25.14
CA SER A 374 -2.33 1.57 -23.86
C SER A 374 -3.04 2.85 -23.41
N ASP A 375 -2.36 4.01 -23.46
CA ASP A 375 -2.97 5.31 -23.15
C ASP A 375 -4.11 5.67 -24.11
N GLN A 376 -3.93 5.37 -25.39
CA GLN A 376 -4.94 5.60 -26.42
C GLN A 376 -6.21 4.79 -26.12
N LEU A 377 -6.04 3.54 -25.66
CA LEU A 377 -7.14 2.69 -25.21
C LEU A 377 -7.80 3.24 -23.94
N LYS A 378 -7.00 3.52 -22.90
CA LYS A 378 -7.45 4.10 -21.62
C LYS A 378 -8.31 5.36 -21.86
N LYS A 379 -7.86 6.27 -22.74
CA LYS A 379 -8.55 7.52 -23.07
C LYS A 379 -9.81 7.36 -23.92
N ALA A 380 -9.91 6.28 -24.71
CA ALA A 380 -11.05 6.04 -25.60
C ALA A 380 -12.27 5.46 -24.86
N ILE A 381 -12.08 4.93 -23.66
CA ILE A 381 -13.14 4.28 -22.91
C ILE A 381 -13.99 5.31 -22.17
N LYS A 382 -15.30 5.11 -22.24
CA LYS A 382 -16.27 5.85 -21.46
C LYS A 382 -16.80 4.94 -20.36
N TRP A 383 -16.49 5.28 -19.12
CA TRP A 383 -16.96 4.56 -17.96
C TRP A 383 -18.40 4.94 -17.63
N ASN A 384 -19.19 3.96 -17.17
CA ASN A 384 -20.59 4.17 -16.82
C ASN A 384 -20.74 4.32 -15.30
N TYR A 385 -20.98 5.55 -14.83
CA TYR A 385 -21.15 5.85 -13.41
C TYR A 385 -22.11 4.90 -12.68
N ASP A 386 -23.26 4.57 -13.29
CA ASP A 386 -24.29 3.74 -12.63
C ASP A 386 -23.85 2.28 -12.46
N GLU A 387 -22.97 1.78 -13.33
CA GLU A 387 -22.41 0.43 -13.19
C GLU A 387 -21.45 0.36 -12.01
N PHE A 388 -20.52 1.33 -11.90
CA PHE A 388 -19.57 1.39 -10.79
C PHE A 388 -20.23 1.78 -9.45
N LEU A 389 -21.36 2.48 -9.48
CA LEU A 389 -22.16 2.75 -8.29
C LEU A 389 -22.77 1.48 -7.68
N ARG A 390 -23.10 0.48 -8.50
CA ARG A 390 -23.87 -0.71 -8.09
C ARG A 390 -23.04 -1.99 -7.98
N ALA A 391 -21.97 -2.12 -8.76
CA ALA A 391 -21.12 -3.30 -8.73
C ALA A 391 -20.33 -3.39 -7.42
N THR A 392 -20.07 -4.61 -6.95
CA THR A 392 -19.22 -4.85 -5.76
C THR A 392 -17.74 -4.68 -6.10
N THR A 393 -17.32 -5.15 -7.27
CA THR A 393 -15.95 -5.02 -7.78
C THR A 393 -15.97 -4.63 -9.26
N ALA A 394 -14.90 -3.97 -9.71
CA ALA A 394 -14.81 -3.51 -11.10
C ALA A 394 -14.74 -4.70 -12.09
N SER A 395 -14.15 -5.82 -11.68
CA SER A 395 -14.05 -7.05 -12.50
C SER A 395 -15.40 -7.66 -12.88
N GLN A 396 -16.49 -7.33 -12.16
CA GLN A 396 -17.85 -7.74 -12.50
C GLN A 396 -18.45 -6.94 -13.67
N ILE A 397 -17.92 -5.76 -13.95
CA ILE A 397 -18.43 -4.84 -14.98
C ILE A 397 -17.97 -5.31 -16.37
N PRO A 398 -18.88 -5.56 -17.33
CA PRO A 398 -18.49 -6.07 -18.65
C PRO A 398 -17.48 -5.19 -19.41
N VAL A 399 -17.61 -3.86 -19.34
CA VAL A 399 -16.69 -2.94 -20.03
C VAL A 399 -15.28 -2.97 -19.42
N VAL A 400 -15.16 -3.20 -18.11
CA VAL A 400 -13.86 -3.36 -17.44
C VAL A 400 -13.17 -4.64 -17.90
N ARG A 401 -13.89 -5.75 -18.00
CA ARG A 401 -13.32 -7.02 -18.50
C ARG A 401 -12.84 -6.93 -19.94
N ASP A 402 -13.61 -6.28 -20.82
CA ASP A 402 -13.17 -6.03 -22.21
C ASP A 402 -11.92 -5.15 -22.25
N PHE A 403 -11.89 -4.09 -21.43
CA PHE A 403 -10.74 -3.21 -21.31
C PHE A 403 -9.48 -3.96 -20.85
N GLN A 404 -9.56 -4.68 -19.74
CA GLN A 404 -8.44 -5.45 -19.18
C GLN A 404 -7.97 -6.52 -20.17
N PHE A 405 -8.89 -7.19 -20.88
CA PHE A 405 -8.53 -8.13 -21.93
C PHE A 405 -7.72 -7.44 -23.05
N ARG A 406 -8.16 -6.26 -23.50
CA ARG A 406 -7.48 -5.51 -24.57
C ARG A 406 -6.13 -4.93 -24.16
N ILE A 407 -5.99 -4.47 -22.91
CA ILE A 407 -4.70 -4.01 -22.37
C ILE A 407 -3.68 -5.14 -22.39
N LYS A 408 -4.07 -6.35 -21.96
CA LYS A 408 -3.24 -7.57 -22.01
C LYS A 408 -2.87 -8.06 -23.42
N GLN A 409 -3.44 -7.48 -24.48
CA GLN A 409 -3.04 -7.75 -25.86
C GLN A 409 -2.08 -6.70 -26.42
N ILE A 410 -1.89 -5.58 -25.69
CA ILE A 410 -1.01 -4.48 -26.09
C ILE A 410 0.39 -4.65 -25.46
N GLY A 411 0.46 -5.08 -24.19
CA GLY A 411 1.67 -5.61 -23.56
C GLY A 411 1.95 -7.03 -24.04
#